data_AF-A0A356NBG3-F1
#
_entry.id   AF-A0A356NBG3-F1
#
_cell.length_a   1.000
_cell.length_b   1.000
_cell.length_c   1.000
_cell.angle_alpha   90.00
_cell.angle_beta   90.00
_cell.angle_gamma   90.00
#
_symmetry.space_group_name_H-M   'P 1'
#
loop_
_entity.id
_entity.type
_entity.pdbx_description
1 polymer ?
#
loop_
_entity_poly.entity_id
_entity_poly.type
_entity_poly.pdbx_seq_one_letter_code
_entity_poly.pdbx_strand_id
1 'polypeptide(L)'
;RFKLPTAQRKKIVKLVALHMTDIKGDTSTAKLRRFVAINYDVIFDLCDIMDADAMASSGKIDRENRIRNIAIEMQNDGSPLSVKDLKINGNDLVNLGVDEKSRATILNELWLDTVMNPALN
;
A
#
# COMPACT_ATOMS: atom_id res chain seq x y z
N ARG A 1 -8.72 9.50 31.73
CA ARG A 1 -8.83 8.93 30.36
C ARG A 1 -7.64 9.42 29.55
N PHE A 2 -6.71 8.54 29.17
CA PHE A 2 -5.54 8.94 28.38
C PHE A 2 -5.99 9.51 27.03
N LYS A 3 -5.57 10.74 26.71
CA LYS A 3 -5.86 11.38 25.43
C LYS A 3 -4.72 11.08 24.47
N LEU A 4 -4.98 10.24 23.48
CA LEU A 4 -4.04 9.99 22.38
C LEU A 4 -4.03 11.20 21.42
N PRO A 5 -2.85 11.56 20.86
CA PRO A 5 -2.75 12.47 19.74
C PRO A 5 -3.66 12.06 18.57
N THR A 6 -4.24 13.05 17.88
CA THR A 6 -5.16 12.83 16.76
C THR A 6 -4.53 12.00 15.63
N ALA A 7 -3.23 12.20 15.33
CA ALA A 7 -2.52 11.42 14.32
C ALA A 7 -2.43 9.93 14.67
N GLN A 8 -2.09 9.61 15.93
CA GLN A 8 -2.05 8.23 16.42
C GLN A 8 -3.42 7.57 16.37
N ARG A 9 -4.48 8.29 16.75
CA ARG A 9 -5.86 7.79 16.65
C ARG A 9 -6.24 7.44 15.20
N LYS A 10 -5.91 8.31 14.24
CA LYS A 10 -6.18 8.05 12.81
C LYS A 10 -5.42 6.82 12.31
N LYS A 11 -4.15 6.68 12.67
CA LYS A 11 -3.32 5.51 12.33
C LYS A 11 -3.95 4.23 12.88
N ILE A 12 -4.32 4.19 14.16
CA ILE A 12 -4.94 3.03 14.80
C ILE A 12 -6.27 2.66 14.12
N VAL A 13 -7.14 3.64 13.86
CA VAL A 13 -8.42 3.38 13.17
C VAL A 13 -8.19 2.79 11.77
N LYS A 14 -7.19 3.29 11.04
CA LYS A 14 -6.80 2.75 9.72
C LYS A 14 -6.31 1.30 9.86
N LEU A 15 -5.43 1.00 10.81
CA LEU A 15 -4.95 -0.36 11.06
C LEU A 15 -6.08 -1.34 11.37
N VAL A 16 -7.00 -0.96 12.28
CA VAL A 16 -8.18 -1.76 12.61
C VAL A 16 -9.12 -1.92 11.42
N ALA A 17 -9.27 -0.92 10.55
CA ALA A 17 -10.10 -1.08 9.35
C ALA A 17 -9.48 -2.07 8.33
N LEU A 18 -8.16 -2.21 8.32
CA LEU A 18 -7.43 -2.95 7.29
C LEU A 18 -7.04 -4.39 7.70
N HIS A 19 -6.99 -4.71 9.01
CA HIS A 19 -6.41 -5.98 9.50
C HIS A 19 -7.08 -7.25 8.98
N MET A 20 -8.34 -7.17 8.51
CA MET A 20 -9.05 -8.31 7.95
C MET A 20 -8.78 -8.55 6.46
N THR A 21 -7.86 -7.80 5.86
CA THR A 21 -7.53 -7.92 4.43
C THR A 21 -6.81 -9.24 4.16
N ASP A 22 -7.18 -9.92 3.07
CA ASP A 22 -6.55 -11.15 2.59
C ASP A 22 -6.53 -12.33 3.58
N ILE A 23 -7.47 -12.39 4.53
CA ILE A 23 -7.55 -13.51 5.50
C ILE A 23 -7.68 -14.87 4.80
N LYS A 24 -8.43 -14.94 3.70
CA LYS A 24 -8.56 -16.17 2.90
C LYS A 24 -7.33 -16.42 2.02
N GLY A 25 -6.58 -15.38 1.66
CA GLY A 25 -5.45 -15.45 0.73
C GLY A 25 -5.87 -15.70 -0.72
N ASP A 26 -7.08 -15.33 -1.09
CA ASP A 26 -7.64 -15.42 -2.43
C ASP A 26 -7.49 -14.10 -3.22
N THR A 27 -6.93 -13.06 -2.60
CA THR A 27 -6.70 -11.77 -3.28
C THR A 27 -5.61 -11.93 -4.34
N SER A 28 -5.87 -11.42 -5.55
CA SER A 28 -4.88 -11.43 -6.62
C SER A 28 -3.66 -10.59 -6.26
N THR A 29 -2.49 -11.00 -6.74
CA THR A 29 -1.21 -10.30 -6.50
C THR A 29 -1.28 -8.83 -6.90
N ALA A 30 -1.83 -8.50 -8.07
CA ALA A 30 -2.01 -7.12 -8.52
C ALA A 30 -2.85 -6.27 -7.54
N LYS A 31 -3.95 -6.82 -7.01
CA LYS A 31 -4.78 -6.11 -6.03
C LYS A 31 -4.05 -5.94 -4.70
N LEU A 32 -3.25 -6.93 -4.28
CA LEU A 32 -2.41 -6.82 -3.08
C LEU A 32 -1.29 -5.79 -3.26
N ARG A 33 -0.62 -5.74 -4.42
CA ARG A 33 0.38 -4.71 -4.72
C ARG A 33 -0.23 -3.31 -4.65
N ARG A 34 -1.41 -3.13 -5.26
CA ARG A 34 -2.18 -1.88 -5.17
C ARG A 34 -2.52 -1.52 -3.72
N PHE A 35 -2.98 -2.51 -2.94
CA PHE A 35 -3.32 -2.33 -1.53
C PHE A 35 -2.09 -1.90 -0.70
N VAL A 36 -0.95 -2.55 -0.93
CA VAL A 36 0.33 -2.25 -0.28
C VAL A 36 0.76 -0.83 -0.61
N ALA A 37 0.75 -0.41 -1.87
CA ALA A 37 1.17 0.94 -2.26
C ALA A 37 0.29 2.03 -1.62
N ILE A 38 -1.03 1.85 -1.63
CA ILE A 38 -1.97 2.83 -1.04
C ILE A 38 -1.81 2.96 0.49
N ASN A 39 -1.41 1.87 1.16
CA ASN A 39 -1.32 1.80 2.62
C ASN A 39 0.13 1.65 3.10
N TYR A 40 1.10 2.00 2.26
CA TYR A 40 2.51 1.73 2.52
C TYR A 40 3.00 2.40 3.82
N ASP A 41 2.42 3.55 4.16
CA ASP A 41 2.65 4.30 5.40
C ASP A 41 2.39 3.50 6.69
N VAL A 42 1.55 2.47 6.63
CA VAL A 42 1.14 1.65 7.79
C VAL A 42 1.27 0.15 7.55
N ILE A 43 1.86 -0.27 6.42
CA ILE A 43 1.76 -1.66 5.97
C ILE A 43 2.48 -2.64 6.89
N PHE A 44 3.64 -2.26 7.43
CA PHE A 44 4.40 -3.12 8.35
C PHE A 44 3.74 -3.19 9.72
N ASP A 45 3.24 -2.06 10.25
CA ASP A 45 2.46 -2.06 11.49
C ASP A 45 1.18 -2.90 11.34
N LEU A 46 0.55 -2.88 10.16
CA LEU A 46 -0.60 -3.71 9.83
C LEU A 46 -0.23 -5.19 9.89
N CYS A 47 0.90 -5.58 9.30
CA CYS A 47 1.37 -6.96 9.34
C CYS A 47 1.62 -7.42 10.78
N ASP A 48 2.26 -6.58 11.61
CA ASP A 48 2.51 -6.90 13.02
C ASP A 48 1.20 -7.11 13.81
N ILE A 49 0.17 -6.31 13.53
CA ILE A 49 -1.16 -6.48 14.15
C ILE A 49 -1.81 -7.79 13.69
N MET A 50 -1.75 -8.10 12.40
CA MET A 50 -2.31 -9.35 11.86
C MET A 50 -1.62 -10.58 12.46
N ASP A 51 -0.29 -10.53 12.60
CA ASP A 51 0.50 -11.61 13.18
C ASP A 51 0.16 -11.78 14.69
N ALA A 52 -0.02 -10.66 15.41
CA ALA A 52 -0.45 -10.68 16.81
C ALA A 52 -1.89 -11.20 17.00
N ASP A 53 -2.82 -10.83 16.13
CA ASP A 53 -4.21 -11.30 16.16
C ASP A 53 -4.32 -12.81 15.87
N ALA A 54 -3.53 -13.29 14.89
CA ALA A 54 -3.42 -14.71 14.59
C ALA A 54 -2.83 -15.51 15.77
N MET A 55 -1.79 -14.98 16.41
CA MET A 55 -1.19 -15.57 17.61
C MET A 55 -2.18 -15.63 18.78
N ALA A 56 -2.93 -14.55 19.01
CA ALA A 56 -3.94 -14.49 20.08
C ALA A 56 -5.10 -15.48 19.82
N SER A 57 -5.52 -15.61 18.56
CA SER A 57 -6.66 -16.46 18.18
C SER A 57 -6.34 -17.95 18.12
N SER A 58 -5.15 -18.31 17.65
CA SER A 58 -4.79 -19.70 17.34
C SER A 58 -3.57 -20.24 18.10
N GLY A 59 -2.88 -19.40 18.88
CA GLY A 59 -1.69 -19.77 19.64
C GLY A 59 -0.43 -20.02 18.80
N LYS A 60 -0.50 -19.84 17.47
CA LYS A 60 0.63 -19.97 16.54
C LYS A 60 0.45 -19.04 15.34
N ILE A 61 1.56 -18.64 14.74
CA ILE A 61 1.56 -17.99 13.41
C ILE A 61 1.80 -19.10 12.40
N ASP A 62 0.71 -19.70 11.90
CA ASP A 62 0.79 -20.86 10.99
C ASP A 62 0.90 -20.45 9.51
N ARG A 63 0.75 -19.15 9.22
CA ARG A 63 0.70 -18.61 7.86
C ARG A 63 1.65 -17.43 7.72
N GLU A 64 2.49 -17.48 6.68
CA GLU A 64 3.27 -16.32 6.26
C GLU A 64 2.37 -15.16 5.81
N ASN A 65 2.72 -13.96 6.26
CA ASN A 65 1.99 -12.75 5.92
C ASN A 65 2.29 -12.34 4.46
N ARG A 66 1.39 -12.72 3.54
CA ARG A 66 1.50 -12.42 2.10
C ARG A 66 1.67 -10.93 1.81
N ILE A 67 1.02 -10.08 2.60
CA ILE A 67 1.10 -8.62 2.46
C ILE A 67 2.54 -8.16 2.77
N ARG A 68 3.15 -8.69 3.83
CA ARG A 68 4.55 -8.42 4.17
C ARG A 68 5.50 -8.83 3.04
N ASN A 69 5.32 -10.03 2.48
CA ASN A 69 6.15 -10.54 1.40
C ASN A 69 6.05 -9.65 0.15
N ILE A 70 4.85 -9.24 -0.24
CA ILE A 70 4.63 -8.33 -1.38
C ILE A 70 5.23 -6.96 -1.12
N ALA A 71 5.11 -6.42 0.11
CA ALA A 71 5.74 -5.14 0.44
C ALA A 71 7.26 -5.19 0.31
N ILE A 72 7.90 -6.29 0.71
CA ILE A 72 9.35 -6.50 0.54
C ILE A 72 9.70 -6.68 -0.94
N GLU A 73 8.92 -7.45 -1.70
CA GLU A 73 9.10 -7.61 -3.15
C GLU A 73 9.07 -6.25 -3.87
N MET A 74 8.06 -5.43 -3.57
CA MET A 74 7.90 -4.09 -4.15
C MET A 74 9.03 -3.12 -3.79
N GLN A 75 9.64 -3.27 -2.60
CA GLN A 75 10.84 -2.51 -2.24
C GLN A 75 12.05 -2.93 -3.08
N ASN A 76 12.15 -4.23 -3.40
CA ASN A 76 13.32 -4.80 -4.09
C ASN A 76 13.25 -4.66 -5.61
N ASP A 77 12.06 -4.75 -6.20
CA ASP A 77 11.88 -4.69 -7.66
C ASP A 77 11.81 -3.27 -8.23
N GLY A 78 11.82 -2.25 -7.36
CA GLY A 78 11.77 -0.84 -7.75
C GLY A 78 10.38 -0.35 -8.16
N SER A 79 9.32 -1.06 -7.74
CA SER A 79 7.95 -0.58 -7.91
C SER A 79 7.78 0.81 -7.28
N PRO A 80 7.09 1.74 -7.95
CA PRO A 80 6.88 3.08 -7.39
C PRO A 80 5.95 2.99 -6.18
N LEU A 81 6.49 3.20 -4.97
CA LEU A 81 5.74 3.13 -3.71
C LEU A 81 4.91 4.38 -3.46
N SER A 82 5.21 5.45 -4.20
CA SER A 82 4.45 6.68 -4.24
C SER A 82 4.48 7.29 -5.65
N VAL A 83 3.59 8.25 -5.90
CA VAL A 83 3.55 9.04 -7.15
C VAL A 83 4.91 9.71 -7.44
N LYS A 84 5.70 10.00 -6.41
CA LYS A 84 7.02 10.64 -6.57
C LYS A 84 8.09 9.70 -7.11
N ASP A 85 7.86 8.40 -7.03
CA ASP A 85 8.80 7.37 -7.48
C ASP A 85 8.55 6.97 -8.95
N LEU A 86 7.54 7.58 -9.59
CA LEU A 86 7.31 7.47 -11.03
C LEU A 86 8.49 8.08 -11.79
N LYS A 87 8.89 7.44 -12.90
CA LYS A 87 9.90 8.00 -13.82
C LYS A 87 9.41 9.28 -14.51
N ILE A 88 8.10 9.38 -14.70
CA ILE A 88 7.42 10.55 -15.25
C ILE A 88 6.99 11.49 -14.14
N ASN A 89 7.00 12.79 -14.42
CA ASN A 89 6.60 13.82 -13.48
C ASN A 89 5.60 14.81 -14.12
N GLY A 90 5.18 15.81 -13.34
CA GLY A 90 4.22 16.81 -13.80
C GLY A 90 4.71 17.65 -14.98
N ASN A 91 6.03 17.86 -15.10
CA ASN A 91 6.63 18.61 -16.21
C ASN A 91 6.56 17.82 -17.53
N ASP A 92 6.65 16.50 -17.49
CA ASP A 92 6.46 15.65 -18.67
C ASP A 92 5.03 15.78 -19.19
N LEU A 93 4.04 15.80 -18.28
CA LEU A 93 2.64 16.04 -18.64
C LEU A 93 2.40 17.47 -19.16
N VAL A 94 3.12 18.48 -18.64
CA VAL A 94 3.09 19.85 -19.19
C VAL A 94 3.57 19.87 -20.63
N ASN A 95 4.68 19.20 -20.93
CA ASN A 95 5.26 19.13 -22.28
C ASN A 95 4.33 18.42 -23.27
N LEU A 96 3.50 17.49 -22.79
CA LEU A 96 2.47 16.81 -23.58
C LEU A 96 1.18 17.62 -23.75
N GLY A 97 1.08 18.81 -23.16
CA GLY A 97 -0.10 19.68 -23.27
C GLY A 97 -1.27 19.28 -22.35
N VAL A 98 -1.01 18.50 -21.31
CA VAL A 98 -2.05 18.07 -20.36
C VAL A 98 -2.49 19.24 -19.48
N ASP A 99 -3.81 19.42 -19.34
CA ASP A 99 -4.40 20.45 -18.48
C ASP A 99 -4.00 20.28 -17.01
N GLU A 100 -3.72 21.40 -16.34
CA GLU A 100 -3.25 21.43 -14.95
C GLU A 100 -4.17 20.65 -14.00
N LYS A 101 -5.49 20.73 -14.20
CA LYS A 101 -6.48 20.07 -13.35
C LYS A 101 -6.45 18.55 -13.46
N SER A 102 -6.02 18.02 -14.60
CA SER A 102 -6.01 16.59 -14.88
C SER A 102 -4.70 15.91 -14.52
N ARG A 103 -3.59 16.66 -14.39
CA ARG A 103 -2.24 16.09 -14.15
C ARG A 103 -2.17 15.24 -12.89
N ALA A 104 -2.73 15.72 -11.79
CA ALA A 104 -2.70 14.99 -10.52
C ALA A 104 -3.47 13.67 -10.59
N THR A 105 -4.61 13.65 -11.29
CA THR A 105 -5.39 12.43 -11.51
C THR A 105 -4.63 11.44 -12.39
N ILE A 106 -4.07 11.90 -13.50
CA ILE A 106 -3.31 11.08 -14.43
C ILE A 106 -2.07 10.47 -13.74
N LEU A 107 -1.31 11.25 -12.98
CA LEU A 107 -0.16 10.72 -12.24
C LEU A 107 -0.57 9.67 -11.20
N ASN A 108 -1.71 9.86 -10.53
CA ASN A 108 -2.23 8.86 -9.59
C ASN A 108 -2.66 7.57 -10.30
N GLU A 109 -3.31 7.67 -11.46
CA GLU A 109 -3.72 6.50 -12.24
C GLU A 109 -2.51 5.73 -12.77
N LEU A 110 -1.54 6.44 -13.35
CA LEU A 110 -0.28 5.84 -13.82
C LEU A 110 0.50 5.19 -12.68
N TRP A 111 0.51 5.80 -11.49
CA TRP A 111 1.08 5.19 -10.30
C TRP A 111 0.37 3.88 -9.92
N LEU A 112 -0.95 3.86 -9.91
CA LEU A 112 -1.69 2.63 -9.58
C LEU A 112 -1.44 1.52 -10.62
N ASP A 113 -1.35 1.86 -11.90
CA ASP A 113 -1.10 0.90 -12.97
C ASP A 113 0.32 0.33 -12.91
N THR A 114 1.32 1.19 -12.66
CA THR A 114 2.72 0.77 -12.49
C THR A 114 2.95 -0.06 -11.24
N VAL A 115 2.21 0.20 -10.16
CA VAL A 115 2.21 -0.65 -8.96
C VAL A 115 1.65 -2.05 -9.25
N MET A 116 0.58 -2.13 -10.04
CA MET A 116 -0.03 -3.41 -10.43
C MET A 116 0.85 -4.17 -11.42
N ASN A 117 1.58 -3.47 -12.28
CA ASN A 117 2.51 -4.01 -13.26
C ASN A 117 3.79 -3.15 -13.36
N PRO A 118 4.88 -3.55 -12.67
CA PRO A 118 6.14 -2.79 -12.64
C PRO A 118 6.78 -2.56 -14.01
N ALA A 119 6.47 -3.41 -15.00
CA ALA A 119 6.99 -3.26 -16.36
C ALA A 119 6.45 -2.02 -17.09
N LEU A 120 5.42 -1.35 -16.54
CA LEU A 120 4.85 -0.12 -17.09
C LEU A 120 5.54 1.16 -16.61
N ASN A 121 6.47 1.08 -15.64
CA ASN A 121 7.17 2.24 -15.07
C ASN A 121 8.34 2.71 -15.95
#